data_AF-A0A3A8WUF5-F1
#
_entry.id   AF-A0A3A8WUF5-F1
#
_cell.length_a   1.000
_cell.length_b   1.000
_cell.length_c   1.000
_cell.angle_alpha   90.00
_cell.angle_beta   90.00
_cell.angle_gamma   90.00
#
_symmetry.space_group_name_H-M   'P 1'
#
loop_
_entity.id
_entity.type
_entity.pdbx_description
1 polymer ?
#
loop_
_entity_poly.entity_id
_entity_poly.type
_entity_poly.pdbx_seq_one_letter_code
_entity_poly.pdbx_strand_id
1 'polypeptide(L)'
;MISSISIIYTSLVWQGFKPAIEFSNLGAGKFLFQYIYYALESLLIINIIAHGQKAFETKFGNNKSIPFGGIFLAATWGLVHIFTQGSSTGIDSVIQSMLFGTVYLVLNKNYKISYVAIALMFML
;
A
#
# COMPACT_ATOMS: atom_id res chain seq x y z
N MET A 1 10.37 -9.23 -6.63
CA MET A 1 9.38 -9.49 -7.70
C MET A 1 8.09 -8.71 -7.50
N ILE A 2 7.29 -8.94 -6.44
CA ILE A 2 6.01 -8.24 -6.24
C ILE A 2 6.17 -6.73 -6.00
N SER A 3 7.13 -6.29 -5.18
CA SER A 3 7.41 -4.87 -4.99
C SER A 3 7.85 -4.19 -6.30
N SER A 4 8.61 -4.89 -7.15
CA SER A 4 9.00 -4.40 -8.47
C SER A 4 7.78 -4.23 -9.39
N ILE A 5 6.83 -5.18 -9.35
CA ILE A 5 5.57 -5.08 -10.10
C ILE A 5 4.75 -3.87 -9.65
N SER A 6 4.66 -3.64 -8.33
CA SER A 6 3.95 -2.47 -7.79
C SER A 6 4.59 -1.15 -8.24
N ILE A 7 5.92 -1.03 -8.18
CA ILE A 7 6.62 0.19 -8.63
C ILE A 7 6.44 0.41 -10.14
N ILE A 8 6.49 -0.66 -10.95
CA ILE A 8 6.21 -0.57 -12.40
C ILE A 8 4.77 -0.11 -12.62
N TYR A 9 3.81 -0.69 -11.90
CA TYR A 9 2.41 -0.31 -11.97
C TYR A 9 2.19 1.17 -11.61
N THR A 10 2.74 1.63 -10.48
CA THR A 10 2.71 3.04 -10.07
C THR A 10 3.31 3.93 -11.15
N SER A 11 4.46 3.55 -11.72
CA SER A 11 5.13 4.33 -12.78
C SER A 11 4.28 4.46 -14.04
N LEU A 12 3.51 3.42 -14.40
CA LEU A 12 2.59 3.46 -15.53
C LEU A 12 1.38 4.35 -15.25
N VAL A 13 0.79 4.25 -14.05
CA VAL A 13 -0.34 5.07 -13.62
C VAL A 13 0.04 6.56 -13.59
N TRP A 14 1.24 6.87 -13.09
CA TRP A 14 1.76 8.23 -12.98
C TRP A 14 2.44 8.74 -14.26
N GLN A 15 2.52 7.93 -15.32
CA GLN A 15 3.19 8.26 -16.59
C GLN A 15 4.66 8.71 -16.39
N GLY A 16 5.35 8.11 -15.42
CA GLY A 16 6.74 8.43 -15.08
C GLY A 16 7.09 8.09 -13.64
N PHE A 17 8.25 8.56 -13.19
CA PHE A 17 8.72 8.32 -11.83
C PHE A 17 8.05 9.27 -10.84
N LYS A 18 7.15 8.74 -10.01
CA LYS A 18 6.28 9.51 -9.11
C LYS A 18 7.05 10.56 -8.27
N PRO A 19 8.18 10.23 -7.60
CA PRO A 19 8.91 11.24 -6.82
C PRO A 19 9.43 12.43 -7.64
N ALA A 20 9.88 12.21 -8.88
CA ALA A 20 10.36 13.30 -9.72
C ALA A 20 9.21 14.22 -10.14
N ILE A 21 8.05 13.63 -10.48
CA ILE A 21 6.84 14.37 -10.86
C ILE A 21 6.34 15.21 -9.67
N GLU A 22 6.22 14.59 -8.49
CA GLU A 22 5.77 15.27 -7.27
C GLU A 22 6.73 16.38 -6.85
N PHE A 23 8.04 16.14 -6.90
CA PHE A 23 9.03 17.17 -6.57
C PHE A 23 8.94 18.36 -7.52
N SER A 24 8.79 18.12 -8.83
CA SER A 24 8.62 19.17 -9.83
C SER A 24 7.35 19.99 -9.61
N ASN A 25 6.26 19.36 -9.16
CA ASN A 25 4.96 20.01 -8.98
C ASN A 25 4.82 20.75 -7.64
N LEU A 26 5.42 20.22 -6.57
CA LEU A 26 5.21 20.70 -5.20
C LEU A 26 6.36 21.61 -4.72
N GLY A 27 7.56 21.47 -5.30
CA GLY A 27 8.79 22.05 -4.79
C GLY A 27 9.26 21.41 -3.47
N ALA A 28 10.49 21.75 -3.05
CA ALA A 28 11.19 21.02 -2.00
C ALA A 28 10.46 20.97 -0.63
N GLY A 29 9.88 22.10 -0.19
CA GLY A 29 9.23 22.18 1.11
C GLY A 29 7.99 21.29 1.22
N LYS A 30 7.03 21.44 0.29
CA LYS A 30 5.80 20.64 0.27
C LYS A 30 6.09 19.17 0.00
N PHE A 31 7.07 18.88 -0.87
CA PHE A 31 7.52 17.52 -1.13
C PHE A 31 8.03 16.82 0.15
N LEU A 32 8.83 17.50 0.97
CA LEU A 32 9.31 16.92 2.22
C LEU A 32 8.16 16.54 3.17
N PHE A 33 7.20 17.45 3.38
CA PHE A 33 6.04 17.15 4.23
C PHE A 33 5.17 16.03 3.66
N GLN A 34 4.99 15.99 2.33
CA GLN A 34 4.27 14.93 1.64
C GLN A 34 4.91 13.56 1.89
N TYR A 35 6.24 13.46 1.85
CA TYR A 35 6.93 12.17 2.05
C TYR A 35 6.97 11.73 3.51
N ILE A 36 7.00 12.67 4.45
CA ILE A 36 6.77 12.38 5.87
C ILE A 36 5.34 11.84 6.05
N TYR A 37 4.36 12.49 5.44
CA TYR A 37 2.97 12.04 5.46
C TYR A 37 2.81 10.62 4.87
N TYR A 38 3.44 10.34 3.72
CA TYR A 38 3.46 9.00 3.13
C TYR A 38 4.11 7.94 4.00
N ALA A 39 5.15 8.29 4.78
CA ALA A 39 5.76 7.37 5.74
C ALA A 39 4.80 7.00 6.87
N LEU A 40 3.97 7.96 7.32
CA LEU A 40 2.94 7.75 8.33
C LEU A 40 1.73 6.98 7.79
N GLU A 41 1.29 7.27 6.55
CA GLU A 41 0.28 6.48 5.87
C GLU A 41 0.72 5.03 5.69
N SER A 42 1.97 4.81 5.30
CA SER A 42 2.54 3.46 5.18
C SER A 42 2.55 2.72 6.51
N LEU A 43 2.72 3.43 7.63
CA LEU A 43 2.63 2.87 8.98
C LEU A 43 1.19 2.47 9.31
N LEU A 44 0.20 3.29 8.95
CA LEU A 44 -1.22 2.95 9.09
C LEU A 44 -1.58 1.72 8.24
N ILE A 45 -1.14 1.69 6.98
CA ILE A 45 -1.35 0.60 6.03
C ILE A 45 -0.83 -0.72 6.59
N ILE A 46 0.43 -0.79 7.05
CA ILE A 46 0.99 -2.04 7.59
C ILE A 46 0.25 -2.47 8.87
N ASN A 47 -0.21 -1.53 9.69
CA ASN A 47 -1.01 -1.87 10.88
C ASN A 47 -2.34 -2.51 10.49
N ILE A 48 -3.06 -1.96 9.52
CA ILE A 48 -4.33 -2.53 9.03
C ILE A 48 -4.07 -3.92 8.44
N ILE A 49 -3.04 -4.08 7.62
CA ILE A 49 -2.68 -5.37 7.01
C ILE A 49 -2.31 -6.39 8.09
N ALA A 50 -1.42 -6.05 9.02
CA ALA A 50 -0.91 -6.99 10.01
C ALA A 50 -2.02 -7.48 10.95
N HIS A 51 -2.84 -6.56 11.46
CA HIS A 51 -3.94 -6.89 12.37
C HIS A 51 -5.08 -7.57 11.62
N GLY A 52 -5.41 -7.11 10.41
CA GLY A 52 -6.40 -7.75 9.53
C GLY A 52 -6.00 -9.18 9.20
N GLN A 53 -4.76 -9.41 8.76
CA GLN A 53 -4.25 -10.76 8.50
C GLN A 53 -4.40 -11.65 9.74
N LYS A 54 -3.98 -11.16 10.91
CA LYS A 54 -4.05 -11.93 12.16
C LYS A 54 -5.49 -12.26 12.56
N ALA A 55 -6.43 -11.32 12.44
CA ALA A 55 -7.83 -11.51 12.80
C ALA A 55 -8.50 -12.59 11.93
N PHE A 56 -8.30 -12.51 10.62
CA PHE A 56 -8.93 -13.45 9.68
C PHE A 56 -8.27 -14.84 9.71
N GLU A 57 -6.94 -14.95 9.83
CA GLU A 57 -6.28 -16.26 10.00
C GLU A 57 -6.72 -16.97 11.28
N THR A 58 -6.97 -16.21 12.35
CA THR A 58 -7.47 -16.78 13.61
C THR A 58 -8.92 -17.27 13.46
N LYS A 59 -9.75 -16.55 12.69
CA LYS A 59 -11.19 -16.85 12.52
C LYS A 59 -11.47 -17.93 11.47
N PHE A 60 -10.76 -17.94 10.35
CA PHE A 60 -11.03 -18.80 9.19
C PHE A 60 -10.03 -19.96 9.04
N GLY A 61 -9.14 -20.13 10.03
CA GLY A 61 -8.08 -21.11 10.00
C GLY A 61 -6.79 -20.58 9.37
N ASN A 62 -5.69 -21.28 9.67
CA ASN A 62 -4.32 -20.89 9.32
C ASN A 62 -3.97 -21.06 7.83
N ASN A 63 -4.84 -20.63 6.91
CA ASN A 63 -4.46 -20.54 5.50
C ASN A 63 -3.50 -19.36 5.30
N LYS A 64 -2.21 -19.66 5.37
CA LYS A 64 -1.12 -18.67 5.30
C LYS A 64 -0.92 -18.05 3.91
N SER A 65 -1.58 -18.59 2.88
CA SER A 65 -1.38 -18.17 1.48
C SER A 65 -2.36 -17.08 1.04
N ILE A 66 -3.45 -16.86 1.77
CA ILE A 66 -4.47 -15.86 1.41
C ILE A 66 -4.10 -14.51 2.04
N PRO A 67 -3.98 -13.42 1.27
CA PRO A 67 -3.63 -12.09 1.77
C PRO A 67 -4.84 -11.39 2.41
N PHE A 68 -5.39 -11.99 3.47
CA PHE A 68 -6.53 -11.44 4.21
C PHE A 68 -6.31 -10.00 4.68
N GLY A 69 -5.10 -9.65 5.09
CA GLY A 69 -4.74 -8.28 5.47
C GLY A 69 -4.86 -7.29 4.30
N GLY A 70 -4.48 -7.71 3.09
CA GLY A 70 -4.64 -6.92 1.87
C GLY A 70 -6.10 -6.78 1.45
N ILE A 71 -6.88 -7.87 1.56
CA ILE A 71 -8.33 -7.85 1.30
C ILE A 71 -9.04 -6.92 2.28
N PHE A 72 -8.67 -6.98 3.56
CA PHE A 72 -9.23 -6.12 4.60
C PHE A 72 -8.88 -4.65 4.36
N LEU A 73 -7.64 -4.36 3.99
CA LEU A 73 -7.22 -3.01 3.60
C LEU A 73 -7.98 -2.53 2.34
N ALA A 74 -8.15 -3.37 1.32
CA ALA A 74 -8.90 -3.01 0.12
C ALA A 74 -10.35 -2.63 0.46
N ALA A 75 -10.99 -3.37 1.38
CA ALA A 75 -12.35 -3.10 1.81
C ALA A 75 -12.48 -1.82 2.66
N THR A 76 -11.52 -1.56 3.55
CA THR A 76 -11.60 -0.45 4.53
C THR A 76 -10.98 0.84 4.04
N TRP A 77 -10.01 0.76 3.12
CA TRP A 77 -9.28 1.90 2.58
C TRP A 77 -9.62 2.10 1.11
N GLY A 78 -9.42 1.08 0.27
CA GLY A 78 -9.64 1.17 -1.17
C GLY A 78 -11.07 1.52 -1.56
N LEU A 79 -12.06 0.81 -1.02
CA LEU A 79 -13.48 1.12 -1.26
C LEU A 79 -13.86 2.50 -0.73
N VAL A 80 -13.34 2.91 0.43
CA VAL A 80 -13.58 4.26 0.96
C VAL A 80 -13.02 5.33 0.03
N HIS A 81 -11.88 5.08 -0.65
CA HIS A 81 -11.32 5.98 -1.64
C HIS A 81 -12.19 6.08 -2.90
N ILE A 82 -12.90 5.03 -3.30
CA ILE A 82 -13.89 5.10 -4.40
C ILE A 82 -14.95 6.16 -4.07
N PHE A 83 -15.47 6.16 -2.85
CA PHE A 83 -16.54 7.08 -2.44
C PHE A 83 -16.05 8.51 -2.18
N THR A 84 -14.81 8.68 -1.71
CA THR A 84 -14.29 9.99 -1.26
C THR A 84 -13.40 10.70 -2.27
N GLN A 85 -12.73 9.95 -3.16
CA GLN A 85 -11.74 10.47 -4.11
C GLN A 85 -12.02 10.06 -5.56
N GLY A 86 -13.11 9.33 -5.79
CA GLY A 86 -13.56 8.89 -7.11
C GLY A 86 -13.06 7.51 -7.52
N SER A 87 -13.73 6.94 -8.52
CA SER A 87 -13.56 5.53 -8.90
C SER A 87 -12.14 5.18 -9.35
N SER A 88 -11.46 6.07 -10.09
CA SER A 88 -10.10 5.77 -10.58
C SER A 88 -9.11 5.62 -9.42
N THR A 89 -9.07 6.60 -8.51
CA THR A 89 -8.19 6.59 -7.33
C THR A 89 -8.52 5.44 -6.38
N GLY A 90 -9.80 5.14 -6.22
CA GLY A 90 -10.23 4.02 -5.38
C GLY A 90 -9.89 2.65 -5.96
N ILE A 91 -10.02 2.45 -7.27
CA ILE A 91 -9.61 1.19 -7.93
C ILE A 91 -8.10 0.98 -7.81
N ASP A 92 -7.29 2.01 -8.04
CA ASP A 92 -5.84 1.98 -7.81
C ASP A 92 -5.52 1.59 -6.35
N SER A 93 -6.20 2.23 -5.39
CA SER A 93 -6.06 1.93 -3.97
C SER A 93 -6.42 0.48 -3.61
N VAL A 94 -7.45 -0.10 -4.23
CA VAL A 94 -7.83 -1.52 -4.06
C VAL A 94 -6.73 -2.44 -4.59
N ILE A 95 -6.20 -2.16 -5.78
CA ILE A 95 -5.14 -2.97 -6.40
C ILE A 95 -3.88 -2.92 -5.52
N GLN A 96 -3.44 -1.73 -5.12
CA GLN A 96 -2.28 -1.54 -4.25
C GLN A 96 -2.47 -2.24 -2.90
N SER A 97 -3.67 -2.18 -2.32
CA SER A 97 -3.96 -2.88 -1.06
C SER A 97 -3.73 -4.39 -1.15
N MET A 98 -4.11 -5.00 -2.28
CA MET A 98 -3.86 -6.42 -2.54
C MET A 98 -2.36 -6.72 -2.72
N LEU A 99 -1.62 -5.86 -3.42
CA LEU A 99 -0.17 -5.98 -3.59
C LEU A 99 0.56 -5.87 -2.26
N PHE A 100 0.20 -4.91 -1.40
CA PHE A 100 0.77 -4.72 -0.07
C PHE A 100 0.52 -5.93 0.85
N GLY A 101 -0.72 -6.42 0.88
CA GLY A 101 -1.06 -7.63 1.65
C GLY A 101 -0.28 -8.85 1.19
N THR A 102 -0.07 -9.00 -0.12
CA THR A 102 0.72 -10.11 -0.68
C THR A 102 2.20 -9.98 -0.32
N VAL A 103 2.77 -8.79 -0.39
CA VAL A 103 4.16 -8.53 0.04
C VAL A 103 4.35 -8.85 1.52
N TYR A 104 3.39 -8.48 2.37
CA TYR A 104 3.43 -8.83 3.79
C TYR A 104 3.53 -10.35 4.01
N LEU A 105 2.77 -11.15 3.23
CA LEU A 105 2.87 -12.62 3.28
C LEU A 105 4.20 -13.15 2.78
N VAL A 106 4.67 -12.67 1.62
CA VAL A 106 5.95 -13.10 1.02
C VAL A 106 7.14 -12.79 1.93
N LEU A 107 7.06 -11.69 2.68
CA LEU A 107 8.06 -11.31 3.68
C LEU A 107 7.84 -12.01 5.04
N ASN A 108 7.18 -13.16 5.03
CA ASN A 108 6.91 -13.99 6.20
C ASN A 108 6.23 -13.23 7.35
N LYS A 109 5.38 -12.26 7.02
CA LYS A 109 4.65 -11.42 7.98
C LYS A 109 5.58 -10.62 8.90
N ASN A 110 6.81 -10.37 8.46
CA ASN A 110 7.75 -9.55 9.21
C ASN A 110 7.33 -8.09 9.13
N TYR A 111 6.78 -7.56 10.23
CA TYR A 111 6.26 -6.20 10.30
C TYR A 111 7.26 -5.13 9.85
N LYS A 112 8.50 -5.18 10.35
CA LYS A 112 9.51 -4.14 10.09
C LYS A 112 9.95 -4.11 8.63
N ILE A 113 10.25 -5.28 8.06
CA ILE A 113 10.69 -5.38 6.66
C ILE A 113 9.52 -5.06 5.73
N SER A 114 8.31 -5.50 6.08
CA SER A 114 7.11 -5.20 5.28
C SER A 114 6.75 -3.73 5.32
N TYR A 115 6.92 -3.04 6.44
CA TYR A 115 6.77 -1.59 6.51
C TYR A 115 7.67 -0.89 5.51
N VAL A 116 8.97 -1.21 5.50
CA VAL A 116 9.93 -0.62 4.56
C VAL A 116 9.54 -0.93 3.11
N ALA A 117 9.18 -2.18 2.81
CA ALA A 117 8.79 -2.57 1.46
C ALA A 117 7.52 -1.86 0.98
N ILE A 118 6.48 -1.77 1.82
CA ILE A 118 5.23 -1.10 1.50
C ILE A 118 5.44 0.41 1.36
N ALA A 119 6.23 1.03 2.23
CA ALA A 119 6.55 2.45 2.13
C ALA A 119 7.24 2.77 0.81
N LEU A 120 8.21 1.94 0.39
CA LEU A 120 8.85 2.09 -0.92
C LEU A 120 7.86 1.89 -2.06
N MET A 121 6.99 0.88 -2.00
CA MET A 121 5.97 0.65 -3.04
C MET A 121 4.93 1.78 -3.14
N PHE A 122 4.64 2.46 -2.03
CA PHE A 122 3.68 3.56 -1.98
C PHE A 122 4.28 4.90 -2.43
N MET A 123 5.57 5.12 -2.13
CA MET A 123 6.28 6.36 -2.47
C MET A 123 6.84 6.36 -3.90
N LEU A 124 7.13 5.18 -4.48
CA LEU A 124 7.76 5.02 -5.80
C LEU A 124 6.75 4.61 -6.88
#